data_AF-A0A946NWA7-F1
#
_entry.id   AF-A0A946NWA7-F1
#
_cell.length_a   1.000
_cell.length_b   1.000
_cell.length_c   1.000
_cell.angle_alpha   90.00
_cell.angle_beta   90.00
_cell.angle_gamma   90.00
#
_symmetry.space_group_name_H-M   'P 1'
#
loop_
_entity.id
_entity.type
_entity.pdbx_description
1 polymer ?
#
loop_
_entity_poly.entity_id
_entity_poly.type
_entity_poly.pdbx_seq_one_letter_code
_entity_poly.pdbx_strand_id
1 'polypeptide(L)'
;ISYKIIFKGEGNISMLEPFELTLPNSFEVFDPTITDKKYVGNNNTGGTKTFEYTLIPREKGEFKIPEIKFVYFNPKTKKYIELKTKEHLISVEQGKQYMPTDTTQNSLLHLDLLKNSGFSSITKRQFISKWYSFSYWIIFAIIIISYLVYFILSKRSVNPIEIRRRKSTKIAIKRLRNARFCLKNGNFDQFFEEIEKSLWGYFADKFKINSSELSKETIDLYFDKRNIKTETKNNFVSLLNICEFARYSPSKDRNLQMERTLEEAKEIIIEVESDIKKK
;
A
#
# COMPACT_ATOMS: atom_id res chain seq x y z
N ILE A 1 34.53 2.96 43.23
CA ILE A 1 35.66 2.63 42.33
C ILE A 1 35.47 3.44 41.05
N SER A 2 36.49 4.19 40.60
CA SER A 2 36.45 4.87 39.30
C SER A 2 37.13 3.99 38.25
N TYR A 3 36.38 3.57 37.23
CA TYR A 3 36.87 2.74 36.13
C TYR A 3 36.86 3.52 34.83
N LYS A 4 38.04 3.71 34.22
CA LYS A 4 38.19 4.56 33.03
C LYS A 4 38.56 3.72 31.81
N ILE A 5 37.78 3.87 30.74
CA ILE A 5 38.08 3.32 29.42
C ILE A 5 38.54 4.47 28.53
N ILE A 6 39.76 4.38 28.00
CA ILE A 6 40.38 5.44 27.21
C ILE A 6 40.61 4.94 25.78
N PHE A 7 39.97 5.59 24.81
CA PHE A 7 40.22 5.40 23.39
C PHE A 7 41.11 6.50 22.87
N LYS A 8 42.25 6.14 22.26
CA LYS A 8 43.19 7.08 21.64
C LYS A 8 43.54 6.61 20.24
N GLY A 9 43.47 7.51 19.27
CA GLY A 9 43.85 7.21 17.89
C GLY A 9 43.55 8.32 16.90
N GLU A 10 43.59 7.95 15.62
CA GLU A 10 43.25 8.81 14.48
C GLU A 10 41.96 8.30 13.84
N GLY A 11 41.02 9.21 13.57
CA GLY A 11 39.70 8.93 13.02
C GLY A 11 38.57 9.66 13.76
N ASN A 12 37.33 9.28 13.46
CA ASN A 12 36.14 9.89 14.07
C ASN A 12 35.80 9.26 15.44
N ILE A 13 36.69 9.46 16.42
CA ILE A 13 36.56 8.89 17.77
C ILE A 13 35.36 9.47 18.53
N SER A 14 34.88 10.66 18.15
CA SER A 14 33.73 11.29 18.81
C SER A 14 32.41 10.51 18.68
N MET A 15 32.26 9.67 17.65
CA MET A 15 31.06 8.86 17.43
C MET A 15 30.96 7.63 18.35
N LEU A 16 32.00 7.30 19.13
CA LEU A 16 31.92 6.16 20.04
C LEU A 16 30.89 6.39 21.13
N GLU A 17 29.98 5.46 21.32
CA GLU A 17 29.00 5.48 22.40
C GLU A 17 29.58 4.81 23.66
N PRO A 18 29.06 5.13 24.85
CA PRO A 18 29.41 4.40 26.07
C PRO A 18 29.14 2.89 25.94
N PHE A 19 30.05 2.08 26.45
CA PHE A 19 29.89 0.63 26.50
C PHE A 19 29.06 0.21 27.71
N GLU A 20 28.18 -0.76 27.55
CA GLU A 20 27.50 -1.39 28.68
C GLU A 20 28.49 -2.33 29.40
N LEU A 21 28.68 -2.14 30.70
CA LEU A 21 29.55 -3.01 31.50
C LEU A 21 28.77 -4.22 32.00
N THR A 22 29.18 -5.43 31.58
CA THR A 22 28.61 -6.69 32.09
C THR A 22 29.25 -7.04 33.43
N LEU A 23 28.77 -6.44 34.51
CA LEU A 23 29.23 -6.70 35.89
C LEU A 23 28.20 -7.54 36.66
N PRO A 24 28.62 -8.27 37.71
CA PRO A 24 27.70 -8.96 38.61
C PRO A 24 26.71 -7.98 39.29
N ASN A 25 25.52 -8.46 39.66
CA ASN A 25 24.47 -7.66 40.34
C ASN A 25 24.91 -7.06 41.69
N SER A 26 26.05 -7.47 42.23
CA SER A 26 26.67 -6.90 43.42
C SER A 26 27.29 -5.50 43.19
N PHE A 27 27.37 -5.04 41.94
CA PHE A 27 27.79 -3.69 41.60
C PHE A 27 26.61 -2.82 41.17
N GLU A 28 26.51 -1.65 41.78
CA GLU A 28 25.73 -0.55 41.24
C GLU A 28 26.63 0.29 40.33
N VAL A 29 26.19 0.48 39.08
CA VAL A 29 26.95 1.13 38.02
C VAL A 29 26.20 2.39 37.62
N PHE A 30 26.88 3.54 37.72
CA PHE A 30 26.35 4.81 37.23
C PHE A 30 26.78 5.05 35.78
N ASP A 31 25.98 5.86 35.08
CA ASP A 31 26.29 6.34 33.74
C ASP A 31 27.67 7.02 33.71
N PRO A 32 28.49 6.76 32.68
CA PRO A 32 29.84 7.26 32.64
C PRO A 32 29.88 8.76 32.38
N THR A 33 30.81 9.43 33.05
CA THR A 33 31.20 10.78 32.65
C THR A 33 32.08 10.69 31.40
N ILE A 34 31.71 11.43 30.35
CA ILE A 34 32.39 11.40 29.05
C ILE A 34 33.30 12.63 28.92
N THR A 35 34.59 12.39 28.68
CA THR A 35 35.55 13.46 28.35
C THR A 35 36.11 13.24 26.95
N ASP A 36 36.00 14.24 26.08
CA ASP A 36 36.51 14.20 24.70
C ASP A 36 37.60 15.27 24.51
N LYS A 37 38.77 14.86 24.02
CA LYS A 37 39.88 15.74 23.63
C LYS A 37 40.20 15.51 22.17
N LYS A 38 39.85 16.48 21.33
CA LYS A 38 40.09 16.43 19.88
C LYS A 38 41.34 17.19 19.51
N TYR A 39 42.09 16.66 18.55
CA TYR A 39 43.18 17.35 17.88
C TYR A 39 42.88 17.36 16.39
N VAL A 40 42.79 18.55 15.81
CA VAL A 40 42.51 18.75 14.38
C VAL A 40 43.80 19.25 13.74
N GLY A 41 44.43 18.41 12.91
CA GLY A 41 45.58 18.78 12.08
C GLY A 41 45.18 18.94 10.60
N ASN A 42 46.10 19.42 9.77
CA ASN A 42 45.80 19.77 8.37
C ASN A 42 45.25 18.62 7.50
N ASN A 43 45.55 17.35 7.81
CA ASN A 43 45.07 16.19 7.03
C ASN A 43 44.42 15.06 7.85
N ASN A 44 44.53 15.04 9.19
CA ASN A 44 43.99 13.97 10.03
C ASN A 44 43.21 14.55 11.23
N THR A 45 42.01 14.03 11.45
CA THR A 45 41.25 14.21 12.70
C THR A 45 41.61 13.10 13.65
N GLY A 46 42.10 13.43 14.84
CA GLY A 46 42.42 12.46 15.89
C GLY A 46 41.95 12.94 17.24
N GLY A 47 42.05 12.08 18.25
CA GLY A 47 41.57 12.46 19.58
C GLY A 47 41.74 11.39 20.63
N THR A 48 41.29 11.75 21.83
CA THR A 48 41.16 10.84 22.97
C THR A 48 39.76 10.99 23.55
N LYS A 49 39.03 9.88 23.65
CA LYS A 49 37.72 9.83 24.32
C LYS A 49 37.80 8.91 25.52
N THR A 50 37.43 9.44 26.68
CA THR A 50 37.47 8.73 27.96
C THR A 50 36.06 8.57 28.50
N PHE A 51 35.69 7.33 28.83
CA PHE A 51 34.48 6.99 29.57
C PHE A 51 34.86 6.64 31.01
N GLU A 52 34.36 7.40 31.98
CA GLU A 52 34.64 7.20 33.39
C GLU A 52 33.40 6.71 34.13
N TYR A 53 33.38 5.43 34.48
CA TYR A 53 32.30 4.77 35.21
C TYR A 53 32.55 4.81 36.71
N THR A 54 31.50 5.12 37.47
CA THR A 54 31.52 4.99 38.93
C THR A 54 30.86 3.67 39.31
N LEU A 55 31.64 2.77 39.90
CA LEU A 55 31.22 1.44 40.34
C LEU A 55 31.16 1.41 41.87
N ILE A 56 30.01 1.08 42.44
CA ILE A 56 29.81 0.93 43.89
C ILE A 56 29.55 -0.54 44.20
N PRO A 57 30.49 -1.26 44.82
CA PRO A 57 30.23 -2.62 45.28
C PRO A 57 29.33 -2.60 46.52
N ARG A 58 28.29 -3.45 46.51
CA ARG A 58 27.33 -3.61 47.61
C ARG A 58 27.61 -4.83 48.49
N GLU A 59 28.45 -5.75 48.01
CA GLU A 59 28.81 -6.98 48.71
C GLU A 59 30.33 -7.11 48.84
N LYS A 60 30.77 -7.80 49.91
CA LYS A 60 32.19 -8.15 50.10
C LYS A 60 32.53 -9.41 49.32
N GLY A 61 33.76 -9.51 48.82
CA GLY A 61 34.24 -10.67 48.06
C GLY A 61 35.19 -10.31 46.94
N GLU A 62 35.60 -11.32 46.18
CA GLU A 62 36.43 -11.16 45.00
C GLU A 62 35.56 -11.10 43.74
N PHE A 63 35.75 -10.04 42.97
CA PHE A 63 35.00 -9.78 41.74
C PHE A 63 35.94 -9.55 40.56
N LYS A 64 35.43 -9.81 39.37
CA LYS A 64 36.18 -9.68 38.12
C LYS A 64 35.48 -8.72 37.18
N ILE A 65 36.20 -7.70 36.73
CA ILE A 65 35.81 -6.87 35.58
C ILE A 65 36.29 -7.58 34.31
N PRO A 66 35.39 -8.05 33.43
CA PRO A 66 35.77 -8.80 32.24
C PRO A 66 36.47 -7.93 31.19
N GLU A 67 37.16 -8.58 30.25
CA GLU A 67 37.72 -7.91 29.08
C GLU A 67 36.61 -7.28 28.23
N ILE A 68 36.84 -6.06 27.74
CA ILE A 68 35.96 -5.37 26.82
C ILE A 68 36.56 -5.52 25.42
N LYS A 69 35.72 -5.98 24.49
CA LYS A 69 36.10 -6.19 23.08
C LYS A 69 35.59 -5.03 22.24
N PHE A 70 36.45 -4.50 21.38
CA PHE A 70 36.12 -3.43 20.45
C PHE A 70 36.62 -3.77 19.06
N VAL A 71 35.75 -3.67 18.06
CA VAL A 71 36.10 -3.98 16.65
C VAL A 71 36.01 -2.72 15.82
N TYR A 72 37.04 -2.44 15.02
CA TYR A 72 37.04 -1.33 14.07
C TYR A 72 37.57 -1.75 12.70
N PHE A 73 37.18 -1.01 11.66
CA PHE A 73 37.66 -1.25 10.30
C PHE A 73 38.96 -0.46 10.04
N ASN A 74 40.01 -1.13 9.59
CA ASN A 74 41.25 -0.49 9.18
C ASN A 74 41.27 -0.28 7.65
N PRO A 75 41.18 0.98 7.15
CA PRO A 75 41.12 1.25 5.72
C PRO A 75 42.42 0.94 4.97
N LYS A 76 43.58 0.97 5.64
CA LYS A 76 44.88 0.65 5.02
C LYS A 76 45.01 -0.84 4.71
N THR A 77 44.55 -1.69 5.63
CA THR A 77 44.62 -3.15 5.48
C THR A 77 43.33 -3.77 4.93
N LYS A 78 42.26 -2.98 4.78
CA LYS A 78 40.91 -3.39 4.35
C LYS A 78 40.34 -4.56 5.16
N LYS A 79 40.65 -4.61 6.46
CA LYS A 79 40.23 -5.68 7.37
C LYS A 79 39.67 -5.10 8.67
N TYR A 80 38.78 -5.84 9.31
CA TYR A 80 38.35 -5.57 10.68
C TYR A 80 39.41 -6.04 11.67
N ILE A 81 39.69 -5.22 12.68
CA ILE A 81 40.65 -5.49 13.75
C ILE A 81 39.91 -5.46 15.08
N GLU A 82 40.09 -6.50 15.89
CA GLU A 82 39.56 -6.61 17.24
C GLU A 82 40.62 -6.20 18.27
N LEU A 83 40.26 -5.29 19.16
CA LEU A 83 41.03 -4.86 20.32
C LEU A 83 40.35 -5.35 21.60
N LYS A 84 41.16 -5.66 22.61
CA LYS A 84 40.69 -6.15 23.90
C LYS A 84 41.37 -5.43 25.05
N THR A 85 40.61 -5.08 26.08
CA THR A 85 41.17 -4.62 27.35
C THR A 85 41.64 -5.80 28.20
N LYS A 86 42.46 -5.54 29.21
CA LYS A 86 42.79 -6.56 30.22
C LYS A 86 41.63 -6.72 31.19
N GLU A 87 41.49 -7.92 31.76
CA GLU A 87 40.61 -8.11 32.90
C GLU A 87 41.22 -7.51 34.17
N HIS A 88 40.37 -7.15 35.12
CA HIS A 88 40.79 -6.65 36.42
C HIS A 88 40.12 -7.44 37.54
N LEU A 89 40.92 -7.99 38.46
CA LEU A 89 40.45 -8.61 39.69
C LEU A 89 40.37 -7.55 40.78
N ILE A 90 39.24 -7.52 41.50
CA ILE A 90 38.95 -6.56 42.55
C ILE A 90 38.56 -7.34 43.80
N SER A 91 39.33 -7.17 44.88
CA SER A 91 38.94 -7.65 46.20
C SER A 91 38.23 -6.52 46.96
N VAL A 92 36.97 -6.76 47.34
CA VAL A 92 36.16 -5.82 48.10
C VAL A 92 36.08 -6.29 49.54
N GLU A 93 36.73 -5.54 50.42
CA GLU A 93 36.67 -5.77 51.86
C GLU A 93 35.37 -5.25 52.48
N GLN A 94 35.02 -5.78 53.64
CA GLN A 94 33.87 -5.31 54.40
C GLN A 94 34.12 -3.90 54.93
N GLY A 95 33.31 -2.93 54.51
CA GLY A 95 33.36 -1.56 55.04
C GLY A 95 33.01 -1.52 56.54
N LYS A 96 33.58 -0.55 57.26
CA LYS A 96 33.16 -0.23 58.63
C LYS A 96 31.70 0.25 58.59
N GLN A 97 30.82 -0.31 59.41
CA GLN A 97 29.44 0.16 59.51
C GLN A 97 29.45 1.62 59.96
N TYR A 98 29.13 2.54 59.05
CA TYR A 98 28.78 3.90 59.41
C TYR A 98 27.34 3.86 59.92
N MET A 99 27.15 3.98 61.23
CA MET A 99 25.84 4.20 61.83
C MET A 99 25.61 5.70 61.93
N PRO A 100 24.74 6.32 61.09
CA PRO A 100 24.28 7.67 61.37
C PRO A 100 23.48 7.60 62.67
N THR A 101 23.93 8.33 63.69
CA THR A 101 23.12 8.55 64.89
C THR A 101 22.10 9.62 64.53
N ASP A 102 20.99 9.23 63.92
CA ASP A 102 19.79 10.06 63.94
C ASP A 102 18.55 9.22 64.19
N THR A 103 17.98 9.56 65.34
CA THR A 103 16.82 8.97 65.96
C THR A 103 15.58 9.37 65.17
N THR A 104 15.15 8.54 64.23
CA THR A 104 13.74 8.47 63.85
C THR A 104 13.40 7.03 63.51
N GLN A 105 12.76 6.36 64.46
CA GLN A 105 11.88 5.23 64.18
C GLN A 105 10.89 5.65 63.10
N ASN A 106 11.14 5.23 61.86
CA ASN A 106 10.16 5.14 60.78
C ASN A 106 10.70 4.23 59.67
N SER A 107 11.05 2.99 60.02
CA SER A 107 11.49 1.95 59.07
C SER A 107 10.44 0.84 58.89
N LEU A 108 9.15 1.16 59.05
CA LEU A 108 8.02 0.26 58.76
C LEU A 108 6.88 0.93 57.96
N LEU A 109 7.12 2.11 57.37
CA LEU A 109 6.13 2.87 56.60
C LEU A 109 6.68 3.37 55.26
N HIS A 110 7.33 2.48 54.52
CA HIS A 110 7.67 2.73 53.12
C HIS A 110 7.66 1.46 52.26
N LEU A 111 6.68 0.57 52.50
CA LEU A 111 6.38 -0.54 51.59
C LEU A 111 5.07 -0.36 50.81
N ASP A 112 4.53 0.86 50.74
CA ASP A 112 3.30 1.14 49.97
C ASP A 112 3.42 2.34 49.01
N LEU A 113 4.58 3.01 48.94
CA LEU A 113 4.81 4.13 48.02
C LEU A 113 5.35 3.72 46.63
N LEU A 114 5.51 2.41 46.39
CA LEU A 114 5.66 1.85 45.04
C LEU A 114 4.36 1.28 44.46
N LYS A 115 3.20 1.51 45.11
CA LYS A 115 1.91 1.10 44.56
C LYS A 115 1.25 2.17 43.67
N ASN A 116 1.83 3.37 43.58
CA ASN A 116 1.24 4.47 42.81
C ASN A 116 2.23 5.31 41.98
N SER A 117 3.44 4.83 41.72
CA SER A 117 4.34 5.43 40.73
C SER A 117 4.14 4.78 39.38
N GLY A 118 3.03 5.12 38.70
CA GLY A 118 2.97 5.21 37.24
C GLY A 118 3.60 4.09 36.40
N PHE A 119 3.69 2.85 36.88
CA PHE A 119 3.99 1.72 36.03
C PHE A 119 2.71 1.36 35.32
N SER A 120 2.38 2.21 34.34
CA SER A 120 1.47 1.84 33.27
C SER A 120 1.87 0.42 32.86
N SER A 121 0.92 -0.47 33.03
CA SER A 121 1.18 -1.89 33.03
C SER A 121 1.93 -2.28 31.76
N ILE A 122 3.04 -3.02 31.93
CA ILE A 122 3.78 -3.63 30.81
C ILE A 122 2.87 -4.52 29.95
N THR A 123 1.67 -4.87 30.41
CA THR A 123 0.64 -5.51 29.59
C THR A 123 0.16 -4.70 28.39
N LYS A 124 0.14 -3.34 28.44
CA LYS A 124 -0.21 -2.55 27.23
C LYS A 124 0.93 -2.48 26.22
N ARG A 125 2.20 -2.39 26.64
CA ARG A 125 3.34 -2.31 25.71
C ARG A 125 3.58 -3.62 24.94
N GLN A 126 3.25 -4.77 25.54
CA GLN A 126 3.33 -6.08 24.88
C GLN A 126 2.19 -6.30 23.88
N PHE A 127 0.98 -5.80 24.16
CA PHE A 127 -0.15 -5.80 23.21
C PHE A 127 0.10 -4.84 22.05
N ILE A 128 0.62 -3.64 22.33
CA ILE A 128 0.96 -2.64 21.32
C ILE A 128 2.09 -3.16 20.40
N SER A 129 3.11 -3.82 20.96
CA SER A 129 4.20 -4.47 20.18
C SER A 129 3.69 -5.61 19.27
N LYS A 130 2.81 -6.49 19.78
CA LYS A 130 2.21 -7.56 18.97
C LYS A 130 1.25 -7.01 17.90
N TRP A 131 0.49 -5.95 18.20
CA TRP A 131 -0.41 -5.30 17.24
C TRP A 131 0.35 -4.61 16.11
N TYR A 132 1.48 -3.94 16.42
CA TYR A 132 2.36 -3.36 15.39
C TYR A 132 3.07 -4.41 14.54
N SER A 133 3.43 -5.56 15.12
CA SER A 133 3.97 -6.68 14.36
C SER A 133 2.92 -7.28 13.41
N PHE A 134 1.68 -7.47 13.88
CA PHE A 134 0.60 -8.01 13.04
C PHE A 134 0.15 -7.04 11.95
N SER A 135 0.08 -5.74 12.24
CA SER A 135 -0.29 -4.71 11.26
C SER A 135 0.75 -4.57 10.14
N TYR A 136 2.04 -4.78 10.43
CA TYR A 136 3.09 -4.86 9.42
C TYR A 136 2.84 -5.99 8.41
N TRP A 137 2.49 -7.19 8.89
CA TRP A 137 2.16 -8.33 8.02
C TRP A 137 0.89 -8.09 7.19
N ILE A 138 -0.11 -7.40 7.73
CA ILE A 138 -1.32 -7.02 6.98
C ILE A 138 -0.97 -6.06 5.85
N ILE A 139 -0.19 -5.01 6.12
CA ILE A 139 0.24 -4.04 5.11
C ILE A 139 1.09 -4.72 4.03
N PHE A 140 1.99 -5.62 4.43
CA PHE A 140 2.80 -6.40 3.49
C PHE A 140 1.92 -7.31 2.62
N ALA A 141 0.92 -7.97 3.20
CA ALA A 141 -0.04 -8.78 2.46
C ALA A 141 -0.87 -7.94 1.48
N ILE A 142 -1.31 -6.74 1.87
CA ILE A 142 -2.04 -5.81 0.99
C ILE A 142 -1.17 -5.40 -0.20
N ILE A 143 0.11 -5.11 0.02
CA ILE A 143 1.05 -4.76 -1.06
C ILE A 143 1.22 -5.94 -2.02
N ILE A 144 1.38 -7.16 -1.50
CA ILE A 144 1.49 -8.38 -2.33
C ILE A 144 0.20 -8.61 -3.13
N ILE A 145 -0.97 -8.51 -2.49
CA ILE A 145 -2.26 -8.69 -3.15
C ILE A 145 -2.46 -7.61 -4.22
N SER A 146 -2.13 -6.35 -3.93
CA SER A 146 -2.18 -5.25 -4.89
C SER A 146 -1.30 -5.53 -6.11
N TYR A 147 -0.06 -5.99 -5.89
CA TYR A 147 0.85 -6.37 -6.96
C TYR A 147 0.32 -7.56 -7.77
N LEU A 148 -0.24 -8.58 -7.12
CA LEU A 148 -0.82 -9.74 -7.77
C LEU A 148 -2.04 -9.35 -8.62
N VAL A 149 -2.92 -8.50 -8.11
CA VAL A 149 -4.08 -7.96 -8.84
C VAL A 149 -3.60 -7.15 -10.04
N TYR A 150 -2.61 -6.25 -9.86
CA TYR A 150 -2.01 -5.50 -10.96
C TYR A 150 -1.43 -6.43 -12.03
N PHE A 151 -0.69 -7.48 -11.63
CA PHE A 151 -0.09 -8.44 -12.55
C PHE A 151 -1.15 -9.24 -13.32
N ILE A 152 -2.23 -9.67 -12.66
CA ILE A 152 -3.35 -10.36 -13.30
C ILE A 152 -4.06 -9.42 -14.28
N LEU A 153 -4.35 -8.18 -13.89
CA LEU A 153 -4.99 -7.18 -14.76
C LEU A 153 -4.10 -6.78 -15.95
N SER A 154 -2.79 -6.67 -15.74
CA SER A 154 -1.80 -6.36 -16.77
C SER A 154 -1.65 -7.50 -17.80
N LYS A 155 -1.68 -8.76 -17.35
CA LYS A 155 -1.71 -9.93 -18.23
C LYS A 155 -3.06 -10.16 -18.91
N ARG A 156 -4.14 -9.64 -18.33
CA ARG A 156 -5.43 -9.54 -19.00
C ARG A 156 -5.34 -8.36 -19.97
N SER A 157 -4.74 -8.59 -21.14
CA SER A 157 -4.85 -7.67 -22.27
C SER A 157 -6.32 -7.65 -22.72
N VAL A 158 -7.17 -6.96 -21.96
CA VAL A 158 -8.56 -6.82 -22.30
C VAL A 158 -8.56 -5.93 -23.53
N ASN A 159 -8.76 -6.54 -24.70
CA ASN A 159 -8.78 -5.83 -25.97
C ASN A 159 -9.76 -4.65 -25.82
N PRO A 160 -9.29 -3.38 -25.80
CA PRO A 160 -10.17 -2.23 -25.57
C PRO A 160 -11.27 -2.17 -26.64
N ILE A 161 -10.97 -2.73 -27.81
CA ILE A 161 -11.88 -2.92 -28.93
C ILE A 161 -13.03 -3.86 -28.58
N GLU A 162 -12.77 -4.98 -27.91
CA GLU A 162 -13.78 -5.97 -27.55
C GLU A 162 -14.67 -5.47 -26.42
N ILE A 163 -14.10 -4.77 -25.43
CA ILE A 163 -14.87 -4.11 -24.37
C ILE A 163 -15.82 -3.08 -24.97
N ARG A 164 -15.32 -2.22 -25.87
CA ARG A 164 -16.15 -1.20 -26.53
C ARG A 164 -17.27 -1.83 -27.34
N ARG A 165 -16.99 -2.92 -28.08
CA ARG A 165 -18.02 -3.68 -28.82
C ARG A 165 -19.08 -4.29 -27.92
N ARG A 166 -18.71 -4.87 -26.78
CA ARG A 166 -19.69 -5.39 -25.81
C ARG A 166 -20.51 -4.25 -25.18
N LYS A 167 -19.86 -3.11 -24.96
CA LYS A 167 -20.52 -1.90 -24.42
C LYS A 167 -21.53 -1.32 -25.41
N SER A 168 -21.27 -1.33 -26.71
CA SER A 168 -22.20 -0.80 -27.73
C SER A 168 -23.52 -1.57 -27.73
N THR A 169 -23.47 -2.91 -27.73
CA THR A 169 -24.68 -3.75 -27.64
C THR A 169 -25.44 -3.48 -26.34
N LYS A 170 -24.72 -3.33 -25.22
CA LYS A 170 -25.34 -3.01 -23.91
C LYS A 170 -26.05 -1.66 -23.92
N ILE A 171 -25.47 -0.63 -24.54
CA ILE A 171 -26.08 0.70 -24.67
C ILE A 171 -27.31 0.64 -25.57
N ALA A 172 -27.23 -0.06 -26.69
CA ALA A 172 -28.36 -0.25 -27.61
C ALA A 172 -29.55 -0.92 -26.92
N ILE A 173 -29.30 -2.05 -26.22
CA ILE A 173 -30.34 -2.73 -25.42
C ILE A 173 -30.95 -1.82 -24.36
N LYS A 174 -30.12 -0.97 -23.72
CA LYS A 174 -30.62 0.02 -22.75
C LYS A 174 -31.57 1.02 -23.41
N ARG A 175 -31.25 1.50 -24.61
CA ARG A 175 -32.14 2.40 -25.37
C ARG A 175 -33.42 1.70 -25.85
N LEU A 176 -33.33 0.46 -26.33
CA LEU A 176 -34.52 -0.33 -26.66
C LEU A 176 -35.44 -0.54 -25.43
N ARG A 177 -34.87 -0.69 -24.24
CA ARG A 177 -35.66 -0.72 -22.99
C ARG A 177 -36.36 0.62 -22.71
N ASN A 178 -35.70 1.75 -22.99
CA ASN A 178 -36.32 3.06 -22.88
C ASN A 178 -37.45 3.23 -23.92
N ALA A 179 -37.24 2.79 -25.16
CA ALA A 179 -38.29 2.75 -26.17
C ALA A 179 -39.49 1.92 -25.69
N ARG A 180 -39.27 0.75 -25.07
CA ARG A 180 -40.36 -0.05 -24.47
C ARG A 180 -41.13 0.72 -23.38
N PHE A 181 -40.48 1.62 -22.65
CA PHE A 181 -41.17 2.51 -21.70
C PHE A 181 -42.00 3.58 -22.42
N CYS A 182 -41.48 4.18 -23.49
CA CYS A 182 -42.24 5.11 -24.34
C CYS A 182 -43.47 4.44 -24.95
N LEU A 183 -43.37 3.18 -25.38
CA LEU A 183 -44.49 2.37 -25.88
C LEU A 183 -45.60 2.25 -24.82
N LYS A 184 -45.24 1.92 -23.57
CA LYS A 184 -46.23 1.80 -22.47
C LYS A 184 -46.93 3.13 -22.14
N ASN A 185 -46.23 4.24 -22.31
CA ASN A 185 -46.76 5.56 -22.02
C ASN A 185 -47.49 6.21 -23.21
N GLY A 186 -47.49 5.56 -24.38
CA GLY A 186 -48.09 6.11 -25.60
C GLY A 186 -47.30 7.27 -26.21
N ASN A 187 -46.01 7.42 -25.89
CA ASN A 187 -45.15 8.48 -26.41
C ASN A 187 -44.55 8.07 -27.77
N PHE A 188 -45.30 8.30 -28.85
CA PHE A 188 -44.92 7.88 -30.22
C PHE A 188 -43.62 8.48 -30.73
N ASP A 189 -43.49 9.81 -30.72
CA ASP A 189 -42.33 10.47 -31.30
C ASP A 189 -41.04 10.08 -30.58
N GLN A 190 -41.10 10.05 -29.24
CA GLN A 190 -39.99 9.66 -28.39
C GLN A 190 -39.64 8.17 -28.54
N PHE A 191 -40.63 7.31 -28.80
CA PHE A 191 -40.38 5.89 -29.08
C PHE A 191 -39.48 5.72 -30.31
N PHE A 192 -39.88 6.30 -31.45
CA PHE A 192 -39.12 6.16 -32.69
C PHE A 192 -37.75 6.85 -32.60
N GLU A 193 -37.66 7.98 -31.92
CA GLU A 193 -36.38 8.66 -31.65
C GLU A 193 -35.41 7.77 -30.84
N GLU A 194 -35.89 7.06 -29.81
CA GLU A 194 -35.03 6.15 -29.03
C GLU A 194 -34.62 4.90 -29.81
N ILE A 195 -35.48 4.36 -30.70
CA ILE A 195 -35.10 3.27 -31.61
C ILE A 195 -34.01 3.75 -32.58
N GLU A 196 -34.20 4.91 -33.21
CA GLU A 196 -33.25 5.49 -34.16
C GLU A 196 -31.89 5.75 -33.50
N LYS A 197 -31.89 6.37 -32.31
CA LYS A 197 -30.67 6.57 -31.49
C LYS A 197 -30.03 5.25 -31.06
N SER A 198 -30.82 4.21 -30.83
CA SER A 198 -30.32 2.87 -30.52
C SER A 198 -29.55 2.29 -31.71
N LEU A 199 -30.13 2.33 -32.91
CA LEU A 199 -29.54 1.78 -34.13
C LEU A 199 -28.29 2.55 -34.56
N TRP A 200 -28.36 3.88 -34.65
CA TRP A 200 -27.21 4.71 -35.01
C TRP A 200 -26.10 4.65 -33.96
N GLY A 201 -26.46 4.72 -32.67
CA GLY A 201 -25.49 4.61 -31.58
C GLY A 201 -24.82 3.24 -31.56
N TYR A 202 -25.57 2.17 -31.80
CA TYR A 202 -25.04 0.82 -31.95
C TYR A 202 -24.02 0.75 -33.09
N PHE A 203 -24.40 1.23 -34.28
CA PHE A 203 -23.55 1.22 -35.46
C PHE A 203 -22.26 2.03 -35.25
N ALA A 204 -22.38 3.29 -34.81
CA ALA A 204 -21.26 4.18 -34.55
C ALA A 204 -20.23 3.56 -33.60
N ASP A 205 -20.68 3.02 -32.46
CA ASP A 205 -19.79 2.45 -31.46
C ASP A 205 -19.23 1.07 -31.84
N LYS A 206 -20.02 0.24 -32.54
CA LYS A 206 -19.60 -1.10 -32.97
C LYS A 206 -18.49 -1.03 -34.02
N PHE A 207 -18.62 -0.08 -34.96
CA PHE A 207 -17.73 0.07 -36.10
C PHE A 207 -16.71 1.21 -35.95
N LYS A 208 -16.78 2.00 -34.87
CA LYS A 208 -15.92 3.15 -34.56
C LYS A 208 -16.02 4.26 -35.61
N ILE A 209 -17.24 4.67 -35.93
CA ILE A 209 -17.55 5.68 -36.93
C ILE A 209 -17.86 7.00 -36.22
N ASN A 210 -17.35 8.11 -36.77
CA ASN A 210 -17.63 9.44 -36.26
C ASN A 210 -19.06 9.86 -36.62
N SER A 211 -19.69 10.70 -35.79
CA SER A 211 -21.06 11.16 -36.04
C SER A 211 -21.24 11.90 -37.37
N SER A 212 -20.18 12.54 -37.88
CA SER A 212 -20.16 13.23 -39.19
C SER A 212 -20.20 12.29 -40.38
N GLU A 213 -19.84 11.02 -40.18
CA GLU A 213 -19.77 10.00 -41.22
C GLU A 213 -20.99 9.06 -41.17
N LEU A 214 -21.95 9.29 -40.27
CA LEU A 214 -23.13 8.43 -40.17
C LEU A 214 -24.08 8.68 -41.34
N SER A 215 -24.15 7.71 -42.25
CA SER A 215 -25.09 7.69 -43.35
C SER A 215 -25.50 6.27 -43.74
N LYS A 216 -26.60 6.11 -44.47
CA LYS A 216 -27.07 4.77 -44.90
C LYS A 216 -26.06 4.10 -45.84
N GLU A 217 -25.36 4.90 -46.65
CA GLU A 217 -24.27 4.43 -47.52
C GLU A 217 -23.09 3.90 -46.71
N THR A 218 -22.76 4.52 -45.57
CA THR A 218 -21.71 3.98 -44.70
C THR A 218 -22.10 2.67 -44.03
N ILE A 219 -23.39 2.46 -43.71
CA ILE A 219 -23.87 1.17 -43.22
C ILE A 219 -23.55 0.07 -44.23
N ASP A 220 -23.84 0.31 -45.51
CA ASP A 220 -23.52 -0.63 -46.59
C ASP A 220 -22.04 -0.99 -46.63
N LEU A 221 -21.18 0.03 -46.69
CA LEU A 221 -19.73 -0.15 -46.77
C LEU A 221 -19.17 -0.97 -45.60
N TYR A 222 -19.60 -0.67 -44.38
CA TYR A 222 -19.07 -1.33 -43.18
C TYR A 222 -19.66 -2.72 -42.95
N PHE A 223 -20.91 -2.96 -43.35
CA PHE A 223 -21.55 -4.27 -43.25
C PHE A 223 -20.95 -5.24 -44.27
N ASP A 224 -20.73 -4.79 -45.50
CA ASP A 224 -20.07 -5.58 -46.55
C ASP A 224 -18.62 -5.90 -46.16
N LYS A 225 -17.87 -4.93 -45.61
CA LYS A 225 -16.50 -5.17 -45.09
C LYS A 225 -16.44 -6.20 -43.97
N ARG A 226 -17.55 -6.41 -43.25
CA ARG A 226 -17.67 -7.43 -42.19
C ARG A 226 -18.34 -8.71 -42.64
N ASN A 227 -18.71 -8.84 -43.92
CA ASN A 227 -19.46 -9.98 -44.47
C ASN A 227 -20.77 -10.27 -43.71
N ILE A 228 -21.47 -9.21 -43.26
CA ILE A 228 -22.83 -9.36 -42.72
C ILE A 228 -23.77 -9.76 -43.86
N LYS A 229 -24.75 -10.61 -43.59
CA LYS A 229 -25.72 -11.03 -44.60
C LYS A 229 -26.43 -9.83 -45.22
N THR A 230 -26.61 -9.88 -46.55
CA THR A 230 -27.32 -8.83 -47.31
C THR A 230 -28.76 -8.64 -46.82
N GLU A 231 -29.41 -9.71 -46.37
CA GLU A 231 -30.75 -9.65 -45.77
C GLU A 231 -30.78 -8.82 -44.48
N THR A 232 -29.92 -9.13 -43.50
CA THR A 232 -29.81 -8.38 -42.24
C THR A 232 -29.43 -6.92 -42.47
N LYS A 233 -28.58 -6.66 -43.48
CA LYS A 233 -28.22 -5.30 -43.92
C LYS A 233 -29.43 -4.51 -44.42
N ASN A 234 -30.20 -5.09 -45.35
CA ASN A 234 -31.39 -4.46 -45.91
C ASN A 234 -32.45 -4.24 -44.83
N ASN A 235 -32.63 -5.19 -43.92
CA ASN A 235 -33.54 -5.08 -42.78
C ASN A 235 -33.14 -3.93 -41.85
N PHE A 236 -31.84 -3.77 -41.55
CA PHE A 236 -31.32 -2.67 -40.74
C PHE A 236 -31.62 -1.30 -41.36
N VAL A 237 -31.35 -1.13 -42.65
CA VAL A 237 -31.62 0.13 -43.37
C VAL A 237 -33.13 0.38 -43.49
N SER A 238 -33.91 -0.66 -43.79
CA SER A 238 -35.38 -0.58 -43.85
C SER A 238 -35.97 -0.12 -42.51
N LEU A 239 -35.49 -0.66 -41.39
CA LEU A 239 -35.97 -0.27 -40.07
C LEU A 239 -35.66 1.21 -39.75
N LEU A 240 -34.48 1.71 -40.14
CA LEU A 240 -34.17 3.14 -40.03
C LEU A 240 -35.16 3.99 -40.85
N ASN A 241 -35.45 3.59 -42.09
CA ASN A 241 -36.44 4.27 -42.94
C ASN A 241 -37.83 4.27 -42.30
N ILE A 242 -38.25 3.16 -41.68
CA ILE A 242 -39.54 3.06 -40.98
C ILE A 242 -39.58 4.05 -39.81
N CYS A 243 -38.50 4.15 -39.04
CA CYS A 243 -38.41 5.05 -37.90
C CYS A 243 -38.42 6.52 -38.32
N GLU A 244 -37.67 6.87 -39.38
CA GLU A 244 -37.69 8.21 -39.98
C GLU A 244 -39.09 8.55 -40.51
N PHE A 245 -39.70 7.67 -41.30
CA PHE A 245 -41.01 7.88 -41.89
C PHE A 245 -42.11 8.02 -40.83
N ALA A 246 -42.10 7.17 -39.80
CA ALA A 246 -43.10 7.19 -38.74
C ALA A 246 -43.13 8.50 -37.95
N ARG A 247 -41.99 9.22 -37.86
CA ARG A 247 -41.91 10.54 -37.22
C ARG A 247 -42.58 11.65 -38.04
N TYR A 248 -42.68 11.49 -39.36
CA TYR A 248 -43.29 12.48 -40.26
C TYR A 248 -44.69 12.12 -40.72
N SER A 249 -45.04 10.83 -40.72
CA SER A 249 -46.32 10.35 -41.23
C SER A 249 -46.86 9.18 -40.37
N PRO A 250 -47.53 9.47 -39.24
CA PRO A 250 -48.01 8.46 -38.30
C PRO A 250 -49.07 7.53 -38.92
N SER A 251 -48.97 6.23 -38.61
CA SER A 251 -49.94 5.22 -39.07
C SER A 251 -51.27 5.27 -38.29
N LYS A 252 -52.31 4.63 -38.84
CA LYS A 252 -53.62 4.47 -38.17
C LYS A 252 -53.55 3.56 -36.93
N ASP A 253 -52.73 2.50 -36.99
CA ASP A 253 -52.57 1.54 -35.89
C ASP A 253 -51.19 1.66 -35.24
N ARG A 254 -51.13 2.70 -34.43
CA ARG A 254 -49.93 3.30 -33.88
C ARG A 254 -49.22 2.36 -32.89
N ASN A 255 -49.97 1.69 -32.01
CA ASN A 255 -49.40 0.78 -31.00
C ASN A 255 -48.85 -0.50 -31.60
N LEU A 256 -49.57 -1.11 -32.55
CA LEU A 256 -49.12 -2.31 -33.25
C LEU A 256 -47.83 -2.04 -34.03
N GLN A 257 -47.74 -0.88 -34.69
CA GLN A 257 -46.52 -0.47 -35.39
C GLN A 257 -45.33 -0.34 -34.42
N MET A 258 -45.50 0.31 -33.26
CA MET A 258 -44.43 0.44 -32.26
C MET A 258 -43.97 -0.92 -31.72
N GLU A 259 -44.88 -1.82 -31.40
CA GLU A 259 -44.53 -3.15 -30.86
C GLU A 259 -43.73 -3.97 -31.87
N ARG A 260 -44.17 -3.99 -33.14
CA ARG A 260 -43.44 -4.65 -34.23
C ARG A 260 -42.05 -4.05 -34.44
N THR A 261 -41.96 -2.72 -34.51
CA THR A 261 -40.69 -2.01 -34.69
C THR A 261 -39.70 -2.32 -33.55
N LEU A 262 -40.19 -2.45 -32.31
CA LEU A 262 -39.35 -2.76 -31.16
C LEU A 262 -38.76 -4.18 -31.22
N GLU A 263 -39.56 -5.19 -31.56
CA GLU A 263 -39.06 -6.56 -31.68
C GLU A 263 -38.16 -6.71 -32.92
N GLU A 264 -38.51 -6.11 -34.06
CA GLU A 264 -37.66 -6.07 -35.26
C GLU A 264 -36.29 -5.44 -34.95
N ALA A 265 -36.26 -4.32 -34.23
CA ALA A 265 -35.01 -3.66 -33.82
C ALA A 265 -34.11 -4.56 -32.96
N LYS A 266 -34.73 -5.33 -32.07
CA LYS A 266 -34.01 -6.25 -31.17
C LYS A 266 -33.48 -7.46 -31.93
N GLU A 267 -34.27 -8.04 -32.82
CA GLU A 267 -33.87 -9.17 -33.66
C GLU A 267 -32.71 -8.79 -34.59
N ILE A 268 -32.81 -7.66 -35.29
CA ILE A 268 -31.76 -7.18 -36.19
C ILE A 268 -30.42 -7.00 -35.46
N ILE A 269 -30.42 -6.41 -34.24
CA ILE A 269 -29.18 -6.29 -33.45
C ILE A 269 -28.60 -7.67 -33.12
N ILE A 270 -29.45 -8.65 -32.77
CA ILE A 270 -29.00 -10.02 -32.46
C ILE A 270 -28.43 -10.69 -33.70
N GLU A 271 -29.05 -10.53 -34.86
CA GLU A 271 -28.56 -11.07 -36.12
C GLU A 271 -27.19 -10.48 -36.50
N VAL A 272 -27.04 -9.15 -36.42
CA VAL A 272 -25.75 -8.49 -36.67
C VAL A 272 -24.68 -9.01 -35.73
N GLU A 273 -24.99 -9.21 -34.44
CA GLU A 273 -24.04 -9.81 -33.49
C GLU A 273 -23.69 -11.26 -33.83
N SER A 274 -24.66 -12.04 -34.30
CA SER A 274 -24.48 -13.44 -34.70
C SER A 274 -23.55 -13.54 -35.90
N ASP A 275 -23.79 -12.73 -36.93
CA ASP A 275 -22.97 -12.70 -38.14
C ASP A 275 -21.54 -12.24 -37.85
N ILE A 276 -21.35 -11.28 -36.93
CA ILE A 276 -20.02 -10.82 -36.51
C ILE A 276 -19.27 -11.89 -35.69
N LYS A 277 -19.97 -12.74 -34.92
CA LYS A 277 -19.36 -13.76 -34.03
C LYS A 277 -19.01 -15.07 -34.71
N LYS A 278 -19.58 -15.39 -35.89
CA LYS A 278 -19.25 -16.61 -36.65
C LYS A 278 -17.81 -16.61 -37.22
N LYS A 279 -16.99 -15.63 -36.85
CA LYS A 279 -15.64 -15.38 -37.32
C LYS A 279 -14.71 -15.14 -36.13
#